data_AF-A0A2E3C808-F1
#
_entry.id   AF-A0A2E3C808-F1
#
_cell.length_a   1.000
_cell.length_b   1.000
_cell.length_c   1.000
_cell.angle_alpha   90.00
_cell.angle_beta   90.00
_cell.angle_gamma   90.00
#
_symmetry.space_group_name_H-M   'P 1'
#
loop_
_entity.id
_entity.type
_entity.pdbx_description
1 polymer ?
#
loop_
_entity_poly.entity_id
_entity_poly.type
_entity_poly.pdbx_seq_one_letter_code
_entity_poly.pdbx_strand_id
1 'polypeptide(L)'
;MSMKCEVCGGTEFDYDHIRGEHICRLDGFTVQDRIDRADISGFFNSEGKLERKIGANQLGSDHTETFKKLRDYSGKSLPSNKKDWGRRKKFNRNIMIERTPLRIEVEKYIKTMSGNGLVKSIAKKIISHTHSTEAHNEKMGHTLLWAEMKNANDGNDVSLPLNETRHAQKMNEKDTRNGNYTVRMVSLAAMTVASRIVNEELNTKQIAKQHDVQHNHLINESRNIVNYLRIIWVALGSIDTKENPDLARIITFPPGHLFNRSWSDKDINSSIDLLRTMFEQEVGTRISRKAMKRLEQMLNHANKHRYLCGENINLVATAFAFRISKALNPKFRLKSRICSILGIKPNRIDRLESQFSNVLDKYFSTCWKKEELE
;
A
#
# COMPACT_ATOMS: atom_id res chain seq x y z
N MET A 1 24.98 33.69 -29.63
CA MET A 1 23.52 33.89 -29.80
C MET A 1 22.99 34.45 -28.50
N SER A 2 22.31 35.60 -28.49
CA SER A 2 21.67 36.12 -27.28
C SER A 2 20.50 35.22 -26.92
N MET A 3 20.56 34.59 -25.75
CA MET A 3 19.50 33.75 -25.21
C MET A 3 18.26 34.62 -24.93
N LYS A 4 17.10 34.25 -25.47
CA LYS A 4 15.80 34.89 -25.18
C LYS A 4 14.94 33.90 -24.42
N CYS A 5 14.31 34.35 -23.35
CA CYS A 5 13.33 33.57 -22.62
C CYS A 5 12.14 33.28 -23.52
N GLU A 6 11.77 32.02 -23.66
CA GLU A 6 10.63 31.60 -24.49
C GLU A 6 9.28 31.98 -23.87
N VAL A 7 9.27 32.34 -22.58
CA VAL A 7 8.07 32.67 -21.81
C VAL A 7 7.83 34.18 -21.76
N CYS A 8 8.77 34.98 -21.24
CA CYS A 8 8.60 36.43 -21.17
C CYS A 8 9.30 37.22 -22.30
N GLY A 9 10.10 36.58 -23.16
CA GLY A 9 10.88 37.26 -24.20
C GLY A 9 12.11 38.03 -23.69
N GLY A 10 12.33 38.05 -22.38
CA GLY A 10 13.45 38.72 -21.73
C GLY A 10 14.80 38.10 -22.06
N THR A 11 15.86 38.89 -21.95
CA THR A 11 17.25 38.47 -22.26
C THR A 11 18.14 38.39 -21.03
N GLU A 12 17.60 38.65 -19.84
CA GLU A 12 18.35 38.67 -18.59
C GLU A 12 18.25 37.30 -17.90
N PHE A 13 19.40 36.64 -17.74
CA PHE A 13 19.53 35.33 -17.11
C PHE A 13 20.62 35.33 -16.04
N ASP A 14 20.35 34.66 -14.92
CA ASP A 14 21.31 34.27 -13.89
C ASP A 14 21.77 32.83 -14.10
N TYR A 15 23.06 32.56 -13.92
CA TYR A 15 23.57 31.19 -14.05
C TYR A 15 23.70 30.52 -12.68
N ASP A 16 22.95 29.44 -12.48
CA ASP A 16 23.09 28.57 -11.32
C ASP A 16 24.27 27.61 -11.56
N HIS A 17 25.42 27.96 -11.00
CA HIS A 17 26.64 27.17 -11.09
C HIS A 17 26.55 25.79 -10.43
N ILE A 18 25.61 25.57 -9.50
CA ILE A 18 25.44 24.28 -8.81
C ILE A 18 24.68 23.30 -9.70
N ARG A 19 23.71 23.80 -10.47
CA ARG A 19 22.83 22.98 -11.31
C ARG A 19 23.16 23.01 -12.79
N GLY A 20 24.00 23.94 -13.23
CA GLY A 20 24.36 24.10 -14.64
C GLY A 20 23.21 24.64 -15.48
N GLU A 21 22.44 25.59 -14.93
CA GLU A 21 21.21 26.11 -15.54
C GLU A 21 21.26 27.63 -15.65
N HIS A 22 20.73 28.17 -16.74
CA HIS A 22 20.46 29.60 -16.89
C HIS A 22 19.01 29.87 -16.49
N ILE A 23 18.80 30.73 -15.50
CA ILE A 23 17.49 31.08 -14.93
C ILE A 23 17.13 32.50 -15.37
N CYS A 24 16.01 32.69 -16.06
CA CYS A 24 15.57 34.02 -16.44
C CYS A 24 15.21 34.83 -15.18
N ARG A 25 15.77 36.04 -15.05
CA ARG A 25 15.56 36.91 -13.89
C ARG A 25 14.12 37.42 -13.76
N LEU A 26 13.39 37.49 -14.87
CA LEU A 26 12.07 38.12 -14.92
C LEU A 26 10.95 37.14 -14.57
N ASP A 27 11.04 35.89 -15.00
CA ASP A 27 9.97 34.89 -14.84
C ASP A 27 10.43 33.55 -14.25
N GLY A 28 11.73 33.38 -13.98
CA GLY A 28 12.29 32.16 -13.41
C GLY A 28 12.44 31.00 -14.40
N PHE A 29 12.25 31.22 -15.70
CA PHE A 29 12.37 30.17 -16.71
C PHE A 29 13.80 29.63 -16.79
N THR A 30 13.96 28.31 -16.64
CA THR A 30 15.24 27.62 -16.59
C THR A 30 15.60 26.99 -17.93
N VAL A 31 16.77 27.34 -18.48
CA VAL A 31 17.37 26.67 -19.62
C VAL A 31 18.59 25.90 -19.17
N GLN A 32 18.50 24.56 -19.20
CA GLN A 32 19.62 23.68 -18.89
C GLN A 32 20.69 23.78 -19.98
N ASP A 33 21.93 24.07 -19.58
CA ASP A 33 23.07 23.90 -20.48
C ASP A 33 23.23 22.41 -20.75
N ARG A 34 22.89 21.97 -21.95
CA ARG A 34 23.36 20.68 -22.44
C ARG A 34 24.85 20.83 -22.69
N ILE A 35 25.67 20.47 -21.70
CA ILE A 35 26.90 19.66 -21.79
C ILE A 35 27.64 19.82 -20.45
N ASP A 36 27.62 18.75 -19.66
CA ASP A 36 28.46 18.63 -18.48
C ASP A 36 29.91 18.42 -18.96
N ARG A 37 30.80 19.39 -18.67
CA ARG A 37 32.22 19.39 -19.10
C ARG A 37 33.04 18.27 -18.45
N ALA A 38 32.49 17.54 -17.48
CA ALA A 38 33.11 16.36 -16.90
C ALA A 38 33.13 15.14 -17.85
N ASP A 39 32.15 15.03 -18.77
CA ASP A 39 32.07 13.94 -19.75
C ASP A 39 33.04 14.11 -20.94
N ILE A 40 33.71 15.25 -21.07
CA ILE A 40 34.66 15.52 -22.18
C ILE A 40 36.00 14.81 -21.96
N SER A 41 36.31 14.38 -20.72
CA SER A 41 37.55 13.67 -20.40
C SER A 41 37.63 12.24 -20.95
N GLY A 42 36.51 11.68 -21.44
CA GLY A 42 36.46 10.33 -22.02
C GLY A 42 36.64 10.25 -23.54
N PHE A 43 36.80 11.38 -24.25
CA PHE A 43 36.71 11.42 -25.72
C PHE A 43 38.01 11.72 -26.47
N PHE A 44 39.13 11.90 -25.77
CA PHE A 44 40.44 12.07 -26.41
C PHE A 44 41.35 10.91 -26.06
N ASN A 45 41.97 10.31 -27.07
CA ASN A 45 43.15 9.48 -26.84
C ASN A 45 44.31 10.37 -26.34
N SER A 46 45.39 9.76 -25.86
CA SER A 46 46.56 10.42 -25.26
C SER A 46 47.30 11.41 -26.18
N GLU A 47 46.82 11.63 -27.41
CA GLU A 47 47.35 12.58 -28.40
C GLU A 47 46.33 13.65 -28.86
N GLY A 48 45.15 13.74 -28.22
CA GLY A 48 44.24 14.88 -28.41
C GLY A 48 43.51 14.94 -29.76
N LYS A 49 43.27 13.81 -30.45
CA LYS A 49 42.48 13.80 -31.70
C LYS A 49 41.17 13.02 -31.57
N LEU A 50 40.11 13.59 -32.15
CA LEU A 50 38.77 13.01 -32.28
C LEU A 50 38.77 11.91 -33.37
N GLU A 51 38.65 10.63 -32.99
CA GLU A 51 38.39 9.56 -33.96
C GLU A 51 36.91 9.50 -34.34
N ARG A 52 36.53 10.29 -35.35
CA ARG A 52 35.47 9.86 -36.29
C ARG A 52 35.60 10.58 -37.62
N LYS A 53 35.73 9.80 -38.70
CA LYS A 53 35.42 10.23 -40.07
C LYS A 53 33.91 10.52 -40.14
N ILE A 54 33.55 11.80 -40.15
CA ILE A 54 32.25 12.24 -40.66
C ILE A 54 32.37 12.25 -42.18
N GLY A 55 31.96 11.16 -42.83
CA GLY A 55 31.47 11.19 -44.20
C GLY A 55 30.02 10.70 -44.19
N ALA A 56 29.09 11.14 -45.02
CA ALA A 56 28.98 12.24 -45.96
C ALA A 56 27.47 12.26 -46.32
N ASN A 57 26.87 13.44 -46.42
CA ASN A 57 25.61 13.72 -47.12
C ASN A 57 24.32 12.97 -46.72
N GLN A 58 23.87 13.06 -45.47
CA GLN A 58 22.43 12.92 -45.16
C GLN A 58 22.00 13.93 -44.08
N LEU A 59 21.57 15.12 -44.51
CA LEU A 59 20.65 15.93 -43.72
C LEU A 59 19.36 15.12 -43.55
N GLY A 60 18.99 14.80 -42.30
CA GLY A 60 17.78 14.03 -41.98
C GLY A 60 17.99 12.71 -41.24
N SER A 61 19.22 12.33 -40.88
CA SER A 61 19.42 11.19 -39.97
C SER A 61 18.93 11.58 -38.57
N ASP A 62 17.76 11.05 -38.20
CA ASP A 62 17.13 11.22 -36.90
C ASP A 62 18.16 10.95 -35.79
N HIS A 63 18.40 11.92 -34.91
CA HIS A 63 19.30 11.76 -33.75
C HIS A 63 18.96 10.49 -32.96
N THR A 64 17.71 10.01 -33.01
CA THR A 64 17.32 8.74 -32.38
C THR A 64 17.94 7.48 -33.02
N GLU A 65 18.32 7.50 -34.29
CA GLU A 65 19.03 6.39 -34.94
C GLU A 65 20.51 6.37 -34.58
N THR A 66 21.14 7.55 -34.55
CA THR A 66 22.58 7.71 -34.34
C THR A 66 23.01 7.20 -32.97
N PHE A 67 22.15 7.39 -31.95
CA PHE A 67 22.41 6.89 -30.59
C PHE A 67 22.02 5.41 -30.37
N LYS A 68 21.06 4.87 -31.14
CA LYS A 68 20.74 3.43 -31.13
C LYS A 68 21.84 2.57 -31.73
N LYS A 69 22.69 3.15 -32.58
CA LYS A 69 23.74 2.47 -33.34
C LYS A 69 25.15 2.63 -32.73
N LEU A 70 25.27 3.19 -31.52
CA LEU A 70 26.55 3.29 -30.80
C LEU A 70 27.05 1.89 -30.40
N ARG A 71 28.19 1.54 -30.99
CA ARG A 71 28.92 0.29 -30.77
C ARG A 71 30.25 0.62 -30.10
N ASP A 72 30.75 -0.27 -29.25
CA ASP A 72 32.10 -0.18 -28.71
C ASP A 72 33.16 -0.41 -29.81
N TYR A 73 34.45 -0.29 -29.45
CA TYR A 73 35.58 -0.49 -30.37
C TYR A 73 35.62 -1.89 -31.00
N SER A 74 34.92 -2.87 -30.41
CA SER A 74 34.79 -4.24 -30.93
C SER A 74 33.55 -4.43 -31.82
N GLY A 75 32.77 -3.37 -32.06
CA GLY A 75 31.57 -3.41 -32.86
C GLY A 75 30.33 -3.95 -32.12
N LYS A 76 30.36 -4.14 -30.80
CA LYS A 76 29.20 -4.60 -30.02
C LYS A 76 28.36 -3.43 -29.53
N SER A 77 27.03 -3.58 -29.52
CA SER A 77 26.14 -2.51 -29.06
C SER A 77 26.24 -2.29 -27.55
N LEU A 78 26.40 -1.05 -27.11
CA LEU A 78 26.49 -0.70 -25.68
C LEU A 78 25.13 -0.91 -24.96
N PRO A 79 25.02 -1.78 -23.93
CA PRO A 79 23.75 -2.14 -23.29
C PRO A 79 23.06 -1.05 -22.46
N SER A 80 23.82 -0.14 -21.83
CA SER A 80 23.27 0.91 -20.95
C SER A 80 22.36 1.89 -21.70
N ASN A 81 22.72 2.22 -22.93
CA ASN A 81 22.07 3.28 -23.71
C ASN A 81 20.63 2.96 -24.11
N LYS A 82 20.27 1.70 -24.39
CA LYS A 82 18.88 1.36 -24.74
C LYS A 82 17.93 1.49 -23.55
N LYS A 83 18.38 1.09 -22.36
CA LYS A 83 17.55 1.05 -21.14
C LYS A 83 17.31 2.44 -20.58
N ASP A 84 18.35 3.27 -20.56
CA ASP A 84 18.27 4.64 -20.06
C ASP A 84 17.60 5.59 -21.07
N TRP A 85 17.76 5.36 -22.38
CA TRP A 85 17.02 6.11 -23.39
C TRP A 85 15.53 5.75 -23.43
N GLY A 86 15.17 4.47 -23.25
CA GLY A 86 13.77 4.07 -23.09
C GLY A 86 13.10 4.73 -21.87
N ARG A 87 13.85 4.88 -20.77
CA ARG A 87 13.41 5.62 -19.58
C ARG A 87 13.28 7.12 -19.86
N ARG A 88 14.30 7.76 -20.46
CA ARG A 88 14.28 9.20 -20.80
C ARG A 88 13.22 9.56 -21.84
N LYS A 89 12.97 8.71 -22.84
CA LYS A 89 11.91 8.93 -23.83
C LYS A 89 10.50 8.80 -23.22
N LYS A 90 10.30 7.86 -22.28
CA LYS A 90 9.06 7.79 -21.49
C LYS A 90 8.90 9.00 -20.58
N PHE A 91 9.98 9.44 -19.95
CA PHE A 91 10.02 10.63 -19.09
C PHE A 91 9.66 11.91 -19.86
N ASN A 92 10.30 12.17 -21.00
CA ASN A 92 10.03 13.35 -21.83
C ASN A 92 8.62 13.37 -22.43
N ARG A 93 8.06 12.20 -22.82
CA ARG A 93 6.66 12.10 -23.25
C ARG A 93 5.65 12.37 -22.12
N ASN A 94 6.03 12.09 -20.88
CA ASN A 94 5.17 12.29 -19.71
C ASN A 94 5.22 13.73 -19.18
N ILE A 95 6.29 14.49 -19.44
CA ILE A 95 6.42 15.90 -19.05
C ILE A 95 5.62 16.83 -19.97
N MET A 96 5.52 16.51 -21.26
CA MET A 96 4.90 17.37 -22.29
C MET A 96 3.37 17.36 -22.31
N ILE A 97 2.71 16.63 -21.41
CA ILE A 97 1.25 16.55 -21.32
C ILE A 97 0.90 16.93 -19.89
N GLU A 98 0.20 18.05 -19.68
CA GLU A 98 -0.45 18.35 -18.41
C GLU A 98 -1.42 17.21 -18.07
N ARG A 99 -0.95 16.23 -17.30
CA ARG A 99 -1.79 15.13 -16.85
C ARG A 99 -2.47 15.55 -15.58
N THR A 100 -3.78 15.36 -15.54
CA THR A 100 -4.54 15.45 -14.30
C THR A 100 -3.96 14.41 -13.32
N PRO A 101 -3.52 14.81 -12.11
CA PRO A 101 -3.06 13.87 -11.10
C PRO A 101 -4.08 12.75 -10.84
N LEU A 102 -3.59 11.53 -10.65
CA LEU A 102 -4.37 10.32 -10.35
C LEU A 102 -5.32 10.56 -9.19
N ARG A 103 -4.89 11.27 -8.15
CA ARG A 103 -5.73 11.69 -7.02
C ARG A 103 -7.01 12.37 -7.51
N ILE A 104 -6.89 13.34 -8.43
CA ILE A 104 -8.03 14.10 -8.95
C ILE A 104 -8.93 13.20 -9.83
N GLU A 105 -8.35 12.32 -10.64
CA GLU A 105 -9.12 11.34 -11.43
C GLU A 105 -9.89 10.35 -10.54
N VAL A 106 -9.26 9.86 -9.48
CA VAL A 106 -9.85 8.97 -8.46
C VAL A 106 -10.97 9.67 -7.71
N GLU A 107 -10.78 10.93 -7.30
CA GLU A 107 -11.81 11.72 -6.62
C GLU A 107 -13.03 11.97 -7.53
N LYS A 108 -12.81 12.24 -8.82
CA LYS A 108 -13.88 12.35 -9.83
C LYS A 108 -14.62 11.03 -9.99
N TYR A 109 -13.90 9.92 -10.06
CA TYR A 109 -14.51 8.59 -10.21
C TYR A 109 -15.32 8.18 -8.97
N ILE A 110 -14.82 8.44 -7.75
CA ILE A 110 -15.58 8.16 -6.51
C ILE A 110 -16.91 8.94 -6.47
N LYS A 111 -16.97 10.15 -7.06
CA LYS A 111 -18.23 10.92 -7.16
C LYS A 111 -19.28 10.22 -8.01
N THR A 112 -18.88 9.52 -9.08
CA THR A 112 -19.80 8.88 -10.03
C THR A 112 -20.23 7.47 -9.60
N MET A 113 -19.50 6.83 -8.68
CA MET A 113 -19.86 5.53 -8.13
C MET A 113 -21.20 5.59 -7.39
N SER A 114 -21.95 4.47 -7.34
CA SER A 114 -23.11 4.33 -6.45
C SER A 114 -22.68 4.09 -4.99
N GLY A 115 -23.59 4.28 -4.03
CA GLY A 115 -23.35 4.02 -2.60
C GLY A 115 -23.36 5.25 -1.69
N ASN A 116 -23.15 5.01 -0.39
CA ASN A 116 -23.30 6.00 0.68
C ASN A 116 -22.39 7.23 0.49
N GLY A 117 -22.98 8.43 0.61
CA GLY A 117 -22.26 9.71 0.55
C GLY A 117 -21.16 9.87 1.62
N LEU A 118 -21.36 9.32 2.82
CA LEU A 118 -20.37 9.34 3.90
C LEU A 118 -19.12 8.51 3.54
N VAL A 119 -19.31 7.29 3.03
CA VAL A 119 -18.22 6.43 2.54
C VAL A 119 -17.43 7.14 1.44
N LYS A 120 -18.11 7.75 0.47
CA LYS A 120 -17.47 8.51 -0.61
C LYS A 120 -16.69 9.72 -0.11
N SER A 121 -17.22 10.44 0.88
CA SER A 121 -16.56 11.59 1.50
C SER A 121 -15.26 11.16 2.18
N ILE A 122 -15.31 10.11 3.00
CA ILE A 122 -14.14 9.57 3.70
C ILE A 122 -13.14 8.98 2.70
N ALA A 123 -13.59 8.29 1.65
CA ALA A 123 -12.72 7.73 0.61
C ALA A 123 -11.88 8.83 -0.08
N LYS A 124 -12.47 10.00 -0.36
CA LYS A 124 -11.71 11.14 -0.92
C LYS A 124 -10.65 11.65 0.05
N LYS A 125 -10.98 11.79 1.33
CA LYS A 125 -10.02 12.19 2.37
C LYS A 125 -8.89 11.17 2.54
N ILE A 126 -9.18 9.87 2.38
CA ILE A 126 -8.16 8.82 2.38
C ILE A 126 -7.18 9.04 1.22
N ILE A 127 -7.68 9.29 0.01
CA ILE A 127 -6.86 9.50 -1.18
C ILE A 127 -5.99 10.76 -1.05
N SER A 128 -6.52 11.84 -0.49
CA SER A 128 -5.75 13.07 -0.27
C SER A 128 -4.55 12.88 0.66
N HIS A 129 -4.56 11.89 1.55
CA HIS A 129 -3.40 11.58 2.40
C HIS A 129 -2.50 10.47 1.86
N THR A 130 -3.07 9.50 1.15
CA THR A 130 -2.35 8.27 0.76
C THR A 130 -1.78 8.30 -0.65
N HIS A 131 -2.22 9.25 -1.48
CA HIS A 131 -1.82 9.38 -2.89
C HIS A 131 -1.45 10.85 -3.24
N SER A 132 -1.00 11.62 -2.25
CA SER A 132 -0.58 13.03 -2.41
C SER A 132 0.82 13.25 -1.85
N THR A 133 1.77 13.60 -2.70
CA THR A 133 3.14 13.95 -2.30
C THR A 133 3.17 15.23 -1.47
N GLU A 134 2.31 16.19 -1.77
CA GLU A 134 2.16 17.44 -1.00
C GLU A 134 1.83 17.14 0.46
N ALA A 135 0.81 16.31 0.70
CA ALA A 135 0.37 15.94 2.05
C ALA A 135 1.44 15.13 2.80
N HIS A 136 2.29 14.37 2.10
CA HIS A 136 3.41 13.66 2.71
C HIS A 136 4.53 14.62 3.12
N ASN A 137 4.89 15.55 2.22
CA ASN A 137 5.92 16.55 2.48
C ASN A 137 5.52 17.48 3.64
N GLU A 138 4.24 17.83 3.74
CA GLU A 138 3.69 18.55 4.89
C GLU A 138 3.95 17.80 6.21
N LYS A 139 3.68 16.48 6.27
CA LYS A 139 3.94 15.64 7.46
C LYS A 139 5.42 15.54 7.77
N MET A 140 6.25 15.41 6.74
CA MET A 140 7.71 15.38 6.87
C MET A 140 8.26 16.70 7.41
N GLY A 141 7.63 17.83 7.05
CA GLY A 141 7.97 19.17 7.57
C GLY A 141 7.66 19.35 9.06
N HIS A 142 6.78 18.54 9.64
CA HIS A 142 6.48 18.54 11.07
C HIS A 142 7.42 17.59 11.82
N THR A 143 8.50 18.12 12.39
CA THR A 143 9.58 17.33 13.01
C THR A 143 9.09 16.34 14.07
N LEU A 144 8.20 16.78 14.97
CA LEU A 144 7.62 15.93 16.03
C LEU A 144 6.76 14.80 15.44
N LEU A 145 5.84 15.13 14.53
CA LEU A 145 4.99 14.14 13.87
C LEU A 145 5.82 13.13 13.07
N TRP A 146 6.82 13.60 12.33
CA TRP A 146 7.66 12.75 11.51
C TRP A 146 8.46 11.77 12.36
N ALA A 147 9.00 12.20 13.50
CA ALA A 147 9.68 11.33 14.45
C ALA A 147 8.73 10.24 15.00
N GLU A 148 7.53 10.63 15.43
CA GLU A 148 6.53 9.66 15.92
C GLU A 148 6.02 8.72 14.83
N MET A 149 5.93 9.18 13.58
CA MET A 149 5.61 8.34 12.43
C MET A 149 6.72 7.32 12.14
N LYS A 150 8.01 7.67 12.32
CA LYS A 150 9.10 6.69 12.25
C LYS A 150 9.03 5.68 13.38
N ASN A 151 8.75 6.13 14.60
CA ASN A 151 8.57 5.25 15.76
C ASN A 151 7.41 4.26 15.53
N ALA A 152 6.28 4.74 14.99
CA ALA A 152 5.15 3.91 14.61
C ALA A 152 5.43 2.94 13.42
N ASN A 153 6.54 3.15 12.72
CA ASN A 153 7.03 2.35 11.60
C ASN A 153 8.31 1.55 11.97
N ASP A 154 8.40 1.14 13.24
CA ASP A 154 9.50 0.32 13.78
C ASP A 154 10.88 0.98 13.63
N GLY A 155 10.93 2.31 13.75
CA GLY A 155 12.16 3.11 13.60
C GLY A 155 12.60 3.32 12.14
N ASN A 156 11.90 2.74 11.17
CA ASN A 156 12.21 2.91 9.76
C ASN A 156 11.61 4.20 9.20
N ASP A 157 12.25 4.76 8.18
CA ASP A 157 11.74 5.91 7.48
C ASP A 157 10.39 5.59 6.81
N VAL A 158 9.46 6.54 6.85
CA VAL A 158 8.13 6.32 6.28
C VAL A 158 8.19 6.53 4.78
N SER A 159 7.92 5.46 4.03
CA SER A 159 7.94 5.51 2.57
C SER A 159 6.98 6.55 2.01
N LEU A 160 7.33 7.10 0.85
CA LEU A 160 6.44 7.95 0.06
C LEU A 160 5.04 7.30 -0.09
N PRO A 161 3.99 8.13 -0.13
CA PRO A 161 2.62 7.67 -0.34
C PRO A 161 2.51 6.90 -1.66
N LEU A 162 1.39 6.18 -1.82
CA LEU A 162 1.07 5.34 -2.97
C LEU A 162 0.92 6.24 -4.20
N ASN A 163 2.03 6.52 -4.88
CA ASN A 163 2.08 7.48 -5.97
C ASN A 163 1.82 6.82 -7.34
N GLU A 164 1.59 7.68 -8.34
CA GLU A 164 1.31 7.28 -9.72
C GLU A 164 2.37 6.39 -10.35
N THR A 165 3.65 6.61 -10.02
CA THR A 165 4.76 5.86 -10.63
C THR A 165 4.74 4.38 -10.24
N ARG A 166 4.28 4.05 -9.03
CA ARG A 166 4.08 2.66 -8.57
C ARG A 166 2.98 1.96 -9.37
N HIS A 167 1.95 2.68 -9.77
CA HIS A 167 0.82 2.12 -10.52
C HIS A 167 1.02 2.12 -12.05
N ALA A 168 1.82 3.06 -12.57
CA ALA A 168 2.20 3.12 -13.99
C ALA A 168 3.09 1.95 -14.44
N GLN A 169 3.80 1.29 -13.50
CA GLN A 169 4.70 0.18 -13.81
C GLN A 169 3.99 -1.15 -14.10
N LYS A 170 2.68 -1.28 -13.83
CA LYS A 170 1.94 -2.54 -13.96
C LYS A 170 0.85 -2.55 -15.04
N MET A 171 0.75 -1.52 -15.87
CA MET A 171 -0.25 -1.49 -16.93
C MET A 171 0.20 -2.31 -18.15
N ASN A 172 -0.57 -3.33 -18.50
CA ASN A 172 -0.43 -4.03 -19.78
C ASN A 172 -1.15 -3.25 -20.88
N GLU A 173 -0.75 -3.40 -22.15
CA GLU A 173 -1.37 -2.69 -23.29
C GLU A 173 -2.89 -2.89 -23.40
N LYS A 174 -3.42 -4.00 -22.86
CA LYS A 174 -4.87 -4.30 -22.81
C LYS A 174 -5.65 -3.52 -21.72
N ASP A 175 -4.97 -2.89 -20.76
CA ASP A 175 -5.61 -2.14 -19.64
C ASP A 175 -6.18 -0.77 -20.07
N THR A 176 -5.99 -0.38 -21.33
CA THR A 176 -6.43 0.89 -21.90
C THR A 176 -7.90 0.90 -22.36
N ARG A 177 -8.59 -0.25 -22.38
CA ARG A 177 -9.92 -0.38 -23.02
C ARG A 177 -11.13 0.19 -22.26
N ASN A 178 -11.05 0.42 -20.94
CA ASN A 178 -12.22 0.76 -20.09
C ASN A 178 -11.97 1.95 -19.12
N GLY A 179 -11.10 2.89 -19.49
CA GLY A 179 -10.61 3.91 -18.56
C GLY A 179 -9.54 3.35 -17.61
N ASN A 180 -8.69 4.25 -17.10
CA ASN A 180 -7.47 3.93 -16.36
C ASN A 180 -7.74 2.88 -15.25
N TYR A 181 -7.31 1.63 -15.46
CA TYR A 181 -7.51 0.51 -14.51
C TYR A 181 -7.07 0.92 -13.10
N THR A 182 -5.98 1.67 -13.01
CA THR A 182 -5.46 2.22 -11.75
C THR A 182 -6.49 3.09 -11.04
N VAL A 183 -7.16 4.00 -11.75
CA VAL A 183 -8.19 4.88 -11.16
C VAL A 183 -9.29 4.05 -10.53
N ARG A 184 -9.83 3.08 -11.29
CA ARG A 184 -10.87 2.17 -10.78
C ARG A 184 -10.38 1.39 -9.56
N MET A 185 -9.20 0.79 -9.65
CA MET A 185 -8.61 -0.02 -8.59
C MET A 185 -8.40 0.78 -7.30
N VAL A 186 -7.80 1.98 -7.40
CA VAL A 186 -7.53 2.87 -6.27
C VAL A 186 -8.84 3.42 -5.69
N SER A 187 -9.80 3.82 -6.53
CA SER A 187 -11.13 4.25 -6.07
C SER A 187 -11.84 3.16 -5.26
N LEU A 188 -11.86 1.92 -5.77
CA LEU A 188 -12.43 0.78 -5.06
C LEU A 188 -11.68 0.48 -3.75
N ALA A 189 -10.35 0.59 -3.76
CA ALA A 189 -9.53 0.33 -2.58
C ALA A 189 -9.83 1.35 -1.48
N ALA A 190 -9.91 2.64 -1.82
CA ALA A 190 -10.28 3.69 -0.88
C ALA A 190 -11.71 3.56 -0.36
N MET A 191 -12.68 3.23 -1.24
CA MET A 191 -14.06 2.95 -0.84
C MET A 191 -14.14 1.76 0.14
N THR A 192 -13.34 0.71 -0.09
CA THR A 192 -13.27 -0.47 0.80
C THR A 192 -12.71 -0.11 2.17
N VAL A 193 -11.70 0.77 2.24
CA VAL A 193 -11.14 1.22 3.52
C VAL A 193 -12.12 2.16 4.22
N ALA A 194 -12.74 3.08 3.48
CA ALA A 194 -13.74 4.00 4.01
C ALA A 194 -14.96 3.27 4.57
N SER A 195 -15.49 2.26 3.86
CA SER A 195 -16.64 1.48 4.35
C SER A 195 -16.31 0.79 5.68
N ARG A 196 -15.08 0.31 5.85
CA ARG A 196 -14.61 -0.23 7.13
C ARG A 196 -14.49 0.81 8.23
N ILE A 197 -14.15 2.06 7.94
CA ILE A 197 -14.11 3.14 8.95
C ILE A 197 -15.52 3.38 9.50
N VAL A 198 -16.52 3.42 8.63
CA VAL A 198 -17.92 3.72 8.99
C VAL A 198 -18.76 2.49 9.35
N ASN A 199 -18.15 1.31 9.37
CA ASN A 199 -18.84 0.03 9.62
C ASN A 199 -19.97 -0.28 8.62
N GLU A 200 -19.73 -0.02 7.33
CA GLU A 200 -20.62 -0.43 6.24
C GLU A 200 -20.08 -1.65 5.50
N GLU A 201 -20.96 -2.63 5.30
CA GLU A 201 -20.65 -3.82 4.51
C GLU A 201 -20.50 -3.45 3.03
N LEU A 202 -19.32 -3.75 2.50
CA LEU A 202 -19.02 -3.59 1.08
C LEU A 202 -18.53 -4.93 0.51
N ASN A 203 -19.32 -5.52 -0.40
CA ASN A 203 -18.93 -6.76 -1.06
C ASN A 203 -17.83 -6.53 -2.10
N THR A 204 -16.58 -6.56 -1.63
CA THR A 204 -15.39 -6.28 -2.45
C THR A 204 -15.24 -7.20 -3.66
N LYS A 205 -15.70 -8.46 -3.59
CA LYS A 205 -15.63 -9.40 -4.73
C LYS A 205 -16.60 -9.00 -5.83
N GLN A 206 -17.84 -8.67 -5.45
CA GLN A 206 -18.88 -8.26 -6.39
C GLN A 206 -18.50 -6.94 -7.07
N ILE A 207 -18.07 -5.95 -6.29
CA ILE A 207 -17.72 -4.62 -6.82
C ILE A 207 -16.46 -4.69 -7.69
N ALA A 208 -15.45 -5.47 -7.30
CA ALA A 208 -14.27 -5.70 -8.13
C ALA A 208 -14.66 -6.28 -9.51
N LYS A 209 -15.57 -7.27 -9.55
CA LYS A 209 -16.07 -7.85 -10.79
C LYS A 209 -16.85 -6.82 -11.63
N GLN A 210 -17.71 -6.02 -11.01
CA GLN A 210 -18.53 -5.01 -11.70
C GLN A 210 -17.68 -3.93 -12.41
N HIS A 211 -16.54 -3.56 -11.82
CA HIS A 211 -15.66 -2.53 -12.37
C HIS A 211 -14.44 -3.09 -13.12
N ASP A 212 -14.40 -4.40 -13.36
CA ASP A 212 -13.31 -5.07 -14.07
C ASP A 212 -11.93 -4.84 -13.40
N VAL A 213 -11.90 -5.01 -12.08
CA VAL A 213 -10.71 -4.90 -11.24
C VAL A 213 -10.36 -6.26 -10.65
N GLN A 214 -9.08 -6.63 -10.66
CA GLN A 214 -8.64 -7.88 -10.03
C GLN A 214 -8.77 -7.79 -8.50
N HIS A 215 -9.52 -8.73 -7.89
CA HIS A 215 -9.78 -8.73 -6.44
C HIS A 215 -8.49 -8.78 -5.61
N ASN A 216 -7.49 -9.56 -6.00
CA ASN A 216 -6.21 -9.62 -5.28
C ASN A 216 -5.46 -8.28 -5.31
N HIS A 217 -5.51 -7.55 -6.43
CA HIS A 217 -4.90 -6.22 -6.52
C HIS A 217 -5.64 -5.22 -5.64
N LEU A 218 -6.98 -5.22 -5.68
CA LEU A 218 -7.81 -4.41 -4.79
C LEU A 218 -7.46 -4.64 -3.31
N ILE A 219 -7.40 -5.91 -2.88
CA ILE A 219 -7.11 -6.24 -1.47
C ILE A 219 -5.70 -5.80 -1.06
N ASN A 220 -4.71 -5.97 -1.94
CA ASN A 220 -3.35 -5.52 -1.65
C ASN A 220 -3.28 -3.99 -1.55
N GLU A 221 -3.99 -3.27 -2.41
CA GLU A 221 -4.02 -1.81 -2.36
C GLU A 221 -4.72 -1.30 -1.10
N SER A 222 -5.86 -1.88 -0.74
CA SER A 222 -6.53 -1.57 0.52
C SER A 222 -5.62 -1.82 1.73
N ARG A 223 -4.78 -2.86 1.72
CA ARG A 223 -3.80 -3.09 2.79
C ARG A 223 -2.72 -2.01 2.83
N ASN A 224 -2.19 -1.60 1.68
CA ASN A 224 -1.20 -0.53 1.60
C ASN A 224 -1.75 0.79 2.18
N ILE A 225 -2.97 1.15 1.79
CA ILE A 225 -3.69 2.33 2.29
C ILE A 225 -3.82 2.25 3.82
N VAL A 226 -4.31 1.12 4.34
CA VAL A 226 -4.48 0.92 5.79
C VAL A 226 -3.17 1.01 6.54
N ASN A 227 -2.09 0.42 6.02
CA ASN A 227 -0.78 0.46 6.67
C ASN A 227 -0.26 1.90 6.77
N TYR A 228 -0.35 2.66 5.68
CA TYR A 228 0.09 4.06 5.69
C TYR A 228 -0.72 4.92 6.66
N LEU A 229 -2.05 4.83 6.62
CA LEU A 229 -2.90 5.55 7.56
C LEU A 229 -2.67 5.12 9.01
N ARG A 230 -2.35 3.84 9.25
CA ARG A 230 -2.06 3.31 10.59
C ARG A 230 -0.85 3.98 11.22
N ILE A 231 0.23 4.14 10.45
CA ILE A 231 1.42 4.85 10.90
C ILE A 231 1.04 6.27 11.35
N ILE A 232 0.27 6.99 10.55
CA ILE A 232 -0.12 8.37 10.88
C ILE A 232 -1.01 8.42 12.13
N TRP A 233 -2.05 7.58 12.22
CA TRP A 233 -2.94 7.60 13.37
C TRP A 233 -2.28 7.16 14.68
N VAL A 234 -1.37 6.19 14.64
CA VAL A 234 -0.59 5.80 15.83
C VAL A 234 0.30 6.95 16.27
N ALA A 235 1.00 7.60 15.34
CA ALA A 235 1.83 8.77 15.64
C ALA A 235 1.01 9.91 16.26
N LEU A 236 -0.13 10.26 15.66
CA LEU A 236 -1.02 11.30 16.20
C LEU A 236 -1.61 10.93 17.57
N GLY A 237 -1.85 9.65 17.83
CA GLY A 237 -2.33 9.17 19.13
C GLY A 237 -1.27 9.20 20.24
N SER A 238 0.02 9.22 19.89
CA SER A 238 1.13 9.36 20.83
C SER A 238 1.45 10.82 21.19
N ILE A 239 0.96 11.78 20.40
CA ILE A 239 1.24 13.20 20.57
C ILE A 239 0.13 13.85 21.39
N ASP A 240 0.51 14.69 22.37
CA ASP A 240 -0.48 15.56 23.02
C ASP A 240 -0.91 16.68 22.06
N THR A 241 -2.09 16.47 21.50
CA THR A 241 -2.74 17.40 20.56
C THR A 241 -3.22 18.69 21.22
N LYS A 242 -3.28 18.78 22.55
CA LYS A 242 -3.59 20.05 23.25
C LYS A 242 -2.41 21.02 23.19
N GLU A 243 -1.19 20.49 23.28
CA GLU A 243 0.04 21.27 23.15
C GLU A 243 0.42 21.52 21.69
N ASN A 244 -0.09 20.69 20.77
CA ASN A 244 0.19 20.78 19.34
C ASN A 244 -1.12 20.79 18.50
N PRO A 245 -1.96 21.85 18.62
CA PRO A 245 -3.29 21.88 18.02
C PRO A 245 -3.28 21.82 16.48
N ASP A 246 -2.20 22.28 15.84
CA ASP A 246 -2.06 22.24 14.39
C ASP A 246 -1.95 20.80 13.87
N LEU A 247 -1.35 19.89 14.66
CA LEU A 247 -1.21 18.47 14.30
C LEU A 247 -2.55 17.72 14.35
N ALA A 248 -3.50 18.19 15.17
CA ALA A 248 -4.83 17.60 15.26
C ALA A 248 -5.63 17.70 13.94
N ARG A 249 -5.24 18.62 13.04
CA ARG A 249 -5.91 18.85 11.76
C ARG A 249 -5.29 18.08 10.59
N ILE A 250 -4.14 17.43 10.80
CA ILE A 250 -3.39 16.73 9.72
C ILE A 250 -4.17 15.57 9.11
N ILE A 251 -4.99 14.88 9.90
CA ILE A 251 -6.02 13.96 9.39
C ILE A 251 -7.39 14.39 9.93
N THR A 252 -8.30 14.73 9.04
CA THR A 252 -9.64 15.25 9.38
C THR A 252 -10.71 14.16 9.53
N PHE A 253 -10.31 12.91 9.71
CA PHE A 253 -11.22 11.80 9.96
C PHE A 253 -10.60 10.78 10.94
N PRO A 254 -11.39 10.28 11.91
CA PRO A 254 -10.90 9.31 12.86
C PRO A 254 -10.71 7.94 12.19
N PRO A 255 -9.93 7.04 12.80
CA PRO A 255 -9.80 5.68 12.30
C PRO A 255 -11.09 4.86 12.33
N GLY A 256 -12.08 5.28 13.14
CA GLY A 256 -13.37 4.60 13.28
C GLY A 256 -13.17 3.10 13.58
N HIS A 257 -13.87 2.25 12.81
CA HIS A 257 -13.81 0.80 12.98
C HIS A 257 -12.61 0.12 12.30
N LEU A 258 -11.68 0.85 11.67
CA LEU A 258 -10.48 0.23 11.06
C LEU A 258 -9.57 -0.45 12.09
N PHE A 259 -9.49 0.12 13.30
CA PHE A 259 -8.71 -0.44 14.40
C PHE A 259 -9.54 -1.20 15.41
N ASN A 260 -10.85 -0.97 15.44
CA ASN A 260 -11.78 -1.84 16.15
C ASN A 260 -12.03 -3.09 15.31
N ARG A 261 -11.01 -3.93 15.18
CA ARG A 261 -11.23 -5.31 14.78
C ARG A 261 -11.77 -6.05 15.99
N SER A 262 -13.03 -5.80 16.33
CA SER A 262 -13.77 -6.69 17.20
C SER A 262 -14.59 -7.61 16.31
N TRP A 263 -14.53 -8.90 16.56
CA TRP A 263 -15.48 -9.84 15.96
C TRP A 263 -16.87 -9.51 16.48
N SER A 264 -17.87 -9.50 15.59
CA SER A 264 -19.26 -9.39 16.02
C SER A 264 -19.71 -10.70 16.69
N ASP A 265 -20.79 -10.64 17.48
CA ASP A 265 -21.39 -11.85 18.06
C ASP A 265 -21.80 -12.84 16.95
N LYS A 266 -22.21 -12.33 15.79
CA LYS A 266 -22.54 -13.14 14.61
C LYS A 266 -21.32 -13.88 14.06
N ASP A 267 -20.16 -13.23 14.00
CA ASP A 267 -18.91 -13.87 13.56
C ASP A 267 -18.52 -14.99 14.53
N ILE A 268 -18.58 -14.72 15.84
CA ILE A 268 -18.28 -15.68 16.91
C ILE A 268 -19.21 -16.89 16.82
N ASN A 269 -20.51 -16.66 16.75
CA ASN A 269 -21.51 -17.73 16.65
C ASN A 269 -21.33 -18.56 15.38
N SER A 270 -21.04 -17.92 14.25
CA SER A 270 -20.80 -18.62 12.98
C SER A 270 -19.60 -19.56 13.06
N SER A 271 -18.48 -19.12 13.66
CA SER A 271 -17.30 -19.98 13.85
C SER A 271 -17.59 -21.17 14.79
N ILE A 272 -18.39 -20.96 15.83
CA ILE A 272 -18.78 -22.00 16.79
C ILE A 272 -19.70 -23.03 16.13
N ASP A 273 -20.70 -22.58 15.38
CA ASP A 273 -21.68 -23.46 14.74
C ASP A 273 -21.04 -24.39 13.70
N LEU A 274 -20.01 -23.91 12.99
CA LEU A 274 -19.21 -24.76 12.10
C LEU A 274 -18.54 -25.94 12.83
N LEU A 275 -18.11 -25.75 14.08
CA LEU A 275 -17.45 -26.78 14.89
C LEU A 275 -18.41 -27.68 15.66
N ARG A 276 -19.63 -27.19 15.95
CA ARG A 276 -20.60 -27.83 16.82
C ARG A 276 -20.89 -29.27 16.41
N THR A 277 -21.25 -29.50 15.15
CA THR A 277 -21.60 -30.84 14.63
C THR A 277 -20.44 -31.82 14.79
N MET A 278 -19.20 -31.37 14.57
CA MET A 278 -18.03 -32.23 14.72
C MET A 278 -17.79 -32.61 16.18
N PHE A 279 -17.86 -31.66 17.12
CA PHE A 279 -17.71 -31.99 18.54
C PHE A 279 -18.85 -32.85 19.06
N GLU A 280 -20.09 -32.67 18.58
CA GLU A 280 -21.22 -33.53 18.96
C GLU A 280 -21.00 -34.99 18.56
N GLN A 281 -20.40 -35.23 17.39
CA GLN A 281 -20.05 -36.58 16.94
C GLN A 281 -18.93 -37.22 17.77
N GLU A 282 -17.94 -36.44 18.23
CA GLU A 282 -16.76 -36.95 18.92
C GLU A 282 -16.97 -37.16 20.43
N VAL A 283 -17.74 -36.28 21.09
CA VAL A 283 -17.89 -36.29 22.56
C VAL A 283 -19.34 -36.30 23.04
N GLY A 284 -20.31 -36.38 22.12
CA GLY A 284 -21.74 -36.33 22.43
C GLY A 284 -22.26 -34.91 22.70
N THR A 285 -23.59 -34.77 22.63
CA THR A 285 -24.27 -33.46 22.63
C THR A 285 -24.04 -32.66 23.91
N ARG A 286 -24.10 -33.30 25.09
CA ARG A 286 -23.96 -32.60 26.38
C ARG A 286 -22.57 -31.98 26.55
N ILE A 287 -21.52 -32.77 26.29
CA ILE A 287 -20.12 -32.31 26.42
C ILE A 287 -19.80 -31.29 25.33
N SER A 288 -20.24 -31.52 24.09
CA SER A 288 -20.06 -30.57 22.99
C SER A 288 -20.65 -29.20 23.32
N ARG A 289 -21.87 -29.14 23.85
CA ARG A 289 -22.51 -27.87 24.23
C ARG A 289 -21.71 -27.11 25.30
N LYS A 290 -21.21 -27.82 26.33
CA LYS A 290 -20.32 -27.22 27.34
C LYS A 290 -19.03 -26.69 26.68
N ALA A 291 -18.40 -27.48 25.81
CA ALA A 291 -17.18 -27.11 25.11
C ALA A 291 -17.36 -25.88 24.20
N MET A 292 -18.46 -25.81 23.44
CA MET A 292 -18.77 -24.67 22.58
C MET A 292 -19.02 -23.38 23.38
N LYS A 293 -19.71 -23.47 24.53
CA LYS A 293 -19.86 -22.32 25.44
C LYS A 293 -18.52 -21.83 25.98
N ARG A 294 -17.55 -22.72 26.24
CA ARG A 294 -16.20 -22.32 26.65
C ARG A 294 -15.40 -21.71 25.51
N LEU A 295 -15.54 -22.24 24.30
CA LEU A 295 -14.94 -21.65 23.11
C LEU A 295 -15.45 -20.22 22.90
N GLU A 296 -16.76 -19.98 23.07
CA GLU A 296 -17.36 -18.65 23.02
C GLU A 296 -16.74 -17.70 24.05
N GLN A 297 -16.60 -18.13 25.31
CA GLN A 297 -15.95 -17.33 26.36
C GLN A 297 -14.50 -17.00 26.01
N MET A 298 -13.73 -17.97 25.52
CA MET A 298 -12.34 -17.76 25.10
C MET A 298 -12.26 -16.76 23.94
N LEU A 299 -13.15 -16.88 22.95
CA LEU A 299 -13.23 -15.94 21.84
C LEU A 299 -13.61 -14.53 22.31
N ASN A 300 -14.55 -14.40 23.26
CA ASN A 300 -14.91 -13.11 23.84
C ASN A 300 -13.76 -12.45 24.62
N HIS A 301 -12.93 -13.23 25.32
CA HIS A 301 -11.70 -12.71 25.94
C HIS A 301 -10.66 -12.30 24.89
N ALA A 302 -10.46 -13.12 23.85
CA ALA A 302 -9.55 -12.79 22.75
C ALA A 302 -10.02 -11.57 21.93
N ASN A 303 -11.33 -11.35 21.82
CA ASN A 303 -11.93 -10.20 21.15
C ASN A 303 -11.62 -8.87 21.86
N LYS A 304 -11.33 -8.92 23.17
CA LYS A 304 -10.88 -7.77 23.96
C LYS A 304 -9.36 -7.57 23.91
N HIS A 305 -8.61 -8.51 23.36
CA HIS A 305 -7.15 -8.45 23.29
C HIS A 305 -6.66 -7.72 22.04
N ARG A 306 -5.89 -6.65 22.24
CA ARG A 306 -5.41 -5.69 21.21
C ARG A 306 -4.86 -6.33 19.93
N TYR A 307 -4.22 -7.50 20.04
CA TYR A 307 -3.60 -8.18 18.89
C TYR A 307 -4.42 -9.36 18.35
N LEU A 308 -5.18 -10.06 19.20
CA LEU A 308 -5.91 -11.26 18.78
C LEU A 308 -7.24 -10.90 18.11
N CYS A 309 -7.90 -9.85 18.57
CA CYS A 309 -9.12 -9.32 17.95
C CYS A 309 -8.88 -8.95 16.47
N GLY A 310 -7.64 -8.59 16.14
CA GLY A 310 -7.20 -8.27 14.78
C GLY A 310 -6.97 -9.46 13.86
N GLU A 311 -6.91 -10.69 14.38
CA GLU A 311 -6.70 -11.90 13.61
C GLU A 311 -7.99 -12.43 12.98
N ASN A 312 -7.83 -13.34 12.02
CA ASN A 312 -8.99 -14.07 11.48
C ASN A 312 -9.63 -14.87 12.62
N ILE A 313 -10.91 -14.65 12.91
CA ILE A 313 -11.62 -15.35 13.99
C ILE A 313 -11.53 -16.88 13.85
N ASN A 314 -11.64 -17.42 12.63
CA ASN A 314 -11.52 -18.87 12.39
C ASN A 314 -10.12 -19.39 12.73
N LEU A 315 -9.08 -18.57 12.57
CA LEU A 315 -7.71 -18.93 12.95
C LEU A 315 -7.59 -19.04 14.48
N VAL A 316 -8.11 -18.06 15.22
CA VAL A 316 -8.08 -18.05 16.69
C VAL A 316 -9.00 -19.14 17.26
N ALA A 317 -10.20 -19.31 16.70
CA ALA A 317 -11.13 -20.37 17.04
C ALA A 317 -10.52 -21.76 16.83
N THR A 318 -9.75 -21.95 15.74
CA THR A 318 -9.03 -23.21 15.51
C THR A 318 -8.02 -23.51 16.62
N ALA A 319 -7.25 -22.51 17.06
CA ALA A 319 -6.25 -22.67 18.12
C ALA A 319 -6.89 -23.03 19.47
N PHE A 320 -8.01 -22.40 19.82
CA PHE A 320 -8.77 -22.75 21.04
C PHE A 320 -9.46 -24.11 20.93
N ALA A 321 -10.13 -24.39 19.80
CA ALA A 321 -10.78 -25.68 19.58
C ALA A 321 -9.80 -26.85 19.64
N PHE A 322 -8.57 -26.66 19.16
CA PHE A 322 -7.51 -27.66 19.30
C PHE A 322 -7.13 -27.90 20.77
N ARG A 323 -6.94 -26.84 21.57
CA ARG A 323 -6.67 -26.96 23.02
C ARG A 323 -7.81 -27.66 23.76
N ILE A 324 -9.05 -27.29 23.47
CA ILE A 324 -10.26 -27.94 23.98
C ILE A 324 -10.25 -29.44 23.65
N SER A 325 -9.98 -29.80 22.38
CA SER A 325 -9.96 -31.20 21.96
C SER A 325 -8.90 -32.01 22.72
N LYS A 326 -7.72 -31.43 22.96
CA LYS A 326 -6.64 -32.07 23.72
C LYS A 326 -6.96 -32.20 25.21
N ALA A 327 -7.64 -31.22 25.78
CA ALA A 327 -8.04 -31.26 27.18
C ALA A 327 -9.19 -32.25 27.45
N LEU A 328 -10.10 -32.42 26.47
CA LEU A 328 -11.14 -33.45 26.52
C LEU A 328 -10.53 -34.86 26.41
N ASN A 329 -9.65 -35.07 25.43
CA ASN A 329 -8.93 -36.32 25.28
C ASN A 329 -7.56 -36.09 24.61
N PRO A 330 -6.44 -36.32 25.32
CA PRO A 330 -5.10 -36.14 24.75
C PRO A 330 -4.84 -36.98 23.49
N LYS A 331 -5.54 -38.11 23.34
CA LYS A 331 -5.43 -39.02 22.19
C LYS A 331 -6.16 -38.51 20.93
N PHE A 332 -7.02 -37.49 21.05
CA PHE A 332 -7.69 -36.91 19.89
C PHE A 332 -6.68 -36.32 18.89
N ARG A 333 -6.86 -36.68 17.63
CA ARG A 333 -6.07 -36.21 16.47
C ARG A 333 -6.93 -35.34 15.54
N LEU A 334 -7.62 -34.35 16.13
CA LEU A 334 -8.61 -33.54 15.42
C LEU A 334 -8.05 -32.27 14.77
N LYS A 335 -6.74 -31.96 14.91
CA LYS A 335 -6.13 -30.72 14.38
C LYS A 335 -6.43 -30.51 12.89
N SER A 336 -6.17 -31.51 12.04
CA SER A 336 -6.41 -31.42 10.59
C SER A 336 -7.89 -31.25 10.24
N ARG A 337 -8.79 -31.94 10.96
CA ARG A 337 -10.24 -31.86 10.78
C ARG A 337 -10.78 -30.48 11.15
N ILE A 338 -10.38 -29.93 12.30
CA ILE A 338 -10.74 -28.57 12.74
C ILE A 338 -10.26 -27.53 11.72
N CYS A 339 -8.99 -27.63 11.28
CA CYS A 339 -8.43 -26.78 10.24
C CYS A 339 -9.26 -26.79 8.96
N SER A 340 -9.67 -27.98 8.51
CA SER A 340 -10.47 -28.15 7.29
C SER A 340 -11.85 -27.50 7.42
N ILE A 341 -12.54 -27.72 8.53
CA ILE A 341 -13.89 -27.17 8.79
C ILE A 341 -13.87 -25.64 8.78
N LEU A 342 -12.85 -25.04 9.40
CA LEU A 342 -12.73 -23.59 9.53
C LEU A 342 -11.98 -22.91 8.37
N GLY A 343 -11.52 -23.69 7.37
CA GLY A 343 -10.81 -23.18 6.19
C GLY A 343 -9.42 -22.62 6.49
N ILE A 344 -8.74 -23.13 7.51
CA ILE A 344 -7.43 -22.65 7.98
C ILE A 344 -6.32 -23.63 7.60
N LYS A 345 -5.23 -23.10 7.02
CA LYS A 345 -4.02 -23.91 6.75
C LYS A 345 -3.24 -24.16 8.06
N PRO A 346 -2.80 -25.41 8.34
CA PRO A 346 -2.09 -25.74 9.58
C PRO A 346 -0.92 -24.81 9.93
N ASN A 347 -0.06 -24.48 8.95
CA ASN A 347 1.10 -23.61 9.16
C ASN A 347 0.74 -22.19 9.66
N ARG A 348 -0.50 -21.73 9.45
CA ARG A 348 -0.94 -20.43 9.99
C ARG A 348 -1.18 -20.48 11.49
N ILE A 349 -1.59 -21.65 12.00
CA ILE A 349 -1.78 -21.86 13.44
C ILE A 349 -0.43 -21.88 14.12
N ASP A 350 0.54 -22.62 13.56
CA ASP A 350 1.87 -22.73 14.16
C ASP A 350 2.54 -21.33 14.28
N ARG A 351 2.30 -20.43 13.32
CA ARG A 351 2.72 -19.02 13.41
C ARG A 351 1.98 -18.25 14.50
N LEU A 352 0.66 -18.40 14.60
CA LEU A 352 -0.14 -17.75 15.65
C LEU A 352 0.31 -18.22 17.04
N GLU A 353 0.52 -19.51 17.22
CA GLU A 353 0.99 -20.10 18.47
C GLU A 353 2.40 -19.62 18.81
N SER A 354 3.31 -19.55 17.83
CA SER A 354 4.64 -18.98 18.05
C SER A 354 4.62 -17.54 18.55
N GLN A 355 3.61 -16.74 18.15
CA GLN A 355 3.51 -15.33 18.53
C GLN A 355 2.70 -15.11 19.82
N PHE A 356 1.68 -15.93 20.06
CA PHE A 356 0.67 -15.67 21.09
C PHE A 356 0.34 -16.85 21.99
N SER A 357 1.14 -17.93 22.04
CA SER A 357 0.84 -19.11 22.87
C SER A 357 0.51 -18.74 24.30
N ASN A 358 1.34 -17.91 24.95
CA ASN A 358 1.13 -17.51 26.35
C ASN A 358 -0.24 -16.84 26.58
N VAL A 359 -0.69 -16.03 25.63
CA VAL A 359 -1.99 -15.33 25.71
C VAL A 359 -3.14 -16.32 25.50
N LEU A 360 -3.01 -17.20 24.49
CA LEU A 360 -3.99 -18.24 24.21
C LEU A 360 -4.11 -19.22 25.39
N ASP A 361 -3.00 -19.63 25.97
CA ASP A 361 -2.93 -20.56 27.10
C ASP A 361 -3.52 -19.91 28.37
N LYS A 362 -3.28 -18.62 28.59
CA LYS A 362 -3.91 -17.84 29.67
C LYS A 362 -5.43 -17.81 29.54
N TYR A 363 -5.96 -17.51 28.35
CA TYR A 363 -7.42 -17.48 28.14
C TYR A 363 -8.02 -18.88 28.21
N PHE A 364 -7.30 -19.88 27.70
CA PHE A 364 -7.70 -21.27 27.83
C PHE A 364 -7.82 -21.69 29.30
N SER A 365 -6.79 -21.46 30.12
CA SER A 365 -6.80 -21.84 31.54
C SER A 365 -7.83 -21.06 32.36
N THR A 366 -8.10 -19.80 32.00
CA THR A 366 -9.13 -18.99 32.67
C THR A 366 -10.54 -19.52 32.39
N CYS A 367 -10.81 -19.95 31.15
CA CYS A 367 -12.15 -20.36 30.73
C CYS A 367 -12.40 -21.86 30.87
N TRP A 368 -11.36 -22.69 30.87
CA TRP A 368 -11.47 -24.14 30.89
C TRP A 368 -11.23 -24.72 32.29
N LYS A 369 -12.31 -25.22 32.91
CA LYS A 369 -12.26 -25.95 34.17
C LYS A 369 -12.76 -27.37 33.95
N LYS A 370 -11.87 -28.35 34.10
CA LYS A 370 -12.16 -29.77 33.79
C LYS A 370 -13.23 -30.34 34.72
N GLU A 371 -13.26 -29.88 35.97
CA GLU A 371 -14.20 -30.29 37.03
C GLU A 371 -15.67 -29.97 36.70
N GLU A 372 -15.93 -29.04 35.77
CA GLU A 372 -17.30 -28.62 35.41
C GLU A 372 -17.88 -29.40 34.21
N LEU A 373 -17.16 -30.42 33.69
CA LEU A 373 -17.58 -31.23 32.54
C LEU A 373 -18.32 -32.50 32.92
N GLU A 374 -18.12 -33.02 34.13
CA GLU A 374 -18.98 -34.03 34.78
C GLU A 374 -20.41 -33.48 35.02
#